data_AF-A0A257KU55-F1
#
_entry.id   AF-A0A257KU55-F1
#
_cell.length_a   1.000
_cell.length_b   1.000
_cell.length_c   1.000
_cell.angle_alpha   90.00
_cell.angle_beta   90.00
_cell.angle_gamma   90.00
#
_symmetry.space_group_name_H-M   'P 1'
#
loop_
_entity.id
_entity.type
_entity.pdbx_description
1 polymer ?
#
loop_
_entity_poly.entity_id
_entity_poly.type
_entity_poly.pdbx_seq_one_letter_code
_entity_poly.pdbx_strand_id
1 'polypeptide(L)' 'MAKAVKSGRKASVRRDGRVPTLIYVLPEVLDAAQKVAEARGMKSWEWIEIAMKRELRSKSSRPAADKEPKD' A
#
# COMPACT_ATOMS: atom_id res chain seq x y z
N MET A 1 -37.93 7.56 14.20
CA MET A 1 -37.23 7.02 13.02
C MET A 1 -35.81 7.53 13.00
N ALA A 2 -34.83 6.64 13.06
CA ALA A 2 -33.48 6.83 12.54
C ALA A 2 -32.94 5.44 12.23
N LYS A 3 -33.11 4.99 10.96
CA LYS A 3 -32.51 3.73 10.52
C LYS A 3 -31.01 3.96 10.45
N ALA A 4 -30.26 3.30 11.32
CA ALA A 4 -28.82 3.20 11.23
C ALA A 4 -28.47 2.70 9.82
N VAL A 5 -27.85 3.58 9.02
CA VAL A 5 -27.29 3.23 7.72
C VAL A 5 -26.14 2.29 8.01
N LYS A 6 -26.38 0.97 7.88
CA LYS A 6 -25.30 -0.01 7.90
C LYS A 6 -24.25 0.46 6.90
N SER A 7 -23.06 0.78 7.38
CA SER A 7 -21.88 1.06 6.56
C SER A 7 -21.51 -0.21 5.80
N GLY A 8 -22.25 -0.45 4.71
CA GLY A 8 -22.09 -1.58 3.83
C GLY A 8 -20.86 -1.40 2.96
N ARG A 9 -19.66 -1.55 3.54
CA ARG A 9 -18.49 -1.99 2.78
C ARG A 9 -17.79 -3.07 3.58
N LYS A 10 -18.31 -4.30 3.46
CA LYS A 10 -17.47 -5.48 3.67
C LYS A 10 -16.41 -5.41 2.58
N ALA A 11 -15.23 -4.87 2.88
CA ALA A 11 -14.05 -5.19 2.09
C ALA A 11 -13.97 -6.72 2.12
N SER A 12 -14.24 -7.39 0.99
CA SER A 12 -14.25 -8.84 0.95
C SER A 12 -12.82 -9.28 1.22
N VAL A 13 -12.57 -9.77 2.44
CA VAL A 13 -11.32 -10.42 2.78
C VAL A 13 -11.17 -11.58 1.77
N ARG A 14 -10.06 -11.59 1.05
CA ARG A 14 -9.75 -12.65 0.08
C ARG A 14 -9.61 -13.98 0.82
N ARG A 15 -9.72 -15.09 0.09
CA ARG A 15 -9.60 -16.45 0.66
C ARG A 15 -8.27 -16.68 1.41
N ASP A 16 -7.24 -15.90 1.10
CA ASP A 16 -5.91 -15.93 1.73
C ASP A 16 -5.78 -14.97 2.92
N GLY A 17 -6.88 -14.40 3.43
CA GLY A 17 -6.88 -13.49 4.58
C GLY A 17 -6.49 -12.05 4.26
N ARG A 18 -6.21 -11.72 2.99
CA ARG A 18 -5.78 -10.38 2.59
C ARG A 18 -6.95 -9.42 2.36
N VAL A 19 -6.79 -8.17 2.78
CA VAL A 19 -7.75 -7.09 2.51
C VAL A 19 -7.37 -6.38 1.20
N PRO A 20 -8.26 -6.31 0.20
CA PRO A 20 -7.96 -5.58 -1.02
C PRO A 20 -7.80 -4.08 -0.71
N THR A 21 -6.70 -3.49 -1.18
CA THR A 21 -6.40 -2.08 -1.01
C THR A 21 -6.25 -1.43 -2.38
N LEU A 22 -6.97 -0.34 -2.61
CA LEU A 22 -6.81 0.48 -3.80
C LEU A 22 -5.70 1.50 -3.54
N ILE A 23 -4.73 1.57 -4.44
CA ILE A 23 -3.69 2.60 -4.44
C ILE A 23 -3.65 3.29 -5.80
N TYR A 24 -3.47 4.61 -5.78
CA TYR A 24 -3.20 5.38 -6.99
C TYR A 24 -1.69 5.51 -7.14
N VAL A 25 -1.20 5.19 -8.33
CA VAL A 25 0.22 5.19 -8.67
C VAL A 25 0.40 5.88 -10.01
N LEU A 26 1.54 6.53 -10.20
CA LEU A 26 1.89 7.12 -11.48
C LEU A 26 2.04 6.03 -12.55
N PRO A 27 1.61 6.27 -13.80
CA PRO A 27 1.70 5.28 -14.89
C PRO A 27 3.12 4.73 -15.07
N GLU A 28 4.13 5.60 -15.00
CA GLU A 28 5.55 5.21 -15.15
C GLU A 28 6.00 4.21 -14.08
N VAL A 29 5.48 4.36 -12.85
CA VAL A 29 5.78 3.45 -11.73
C VAL A 29 5.10 2.11 -11.94
N LEU A 30 3.86 2.10 -12.47
CA LEU A 30 3.15 0.87 -12.83
C LEU A 30 3.89 0.09 -13.92
N ASP A 31 4.33 0.78 -14.97
CA ASP A 31 5.09 0.17 -16.08
C ASP A 31 6.42 -0.40 -15.60
N ALA A 32 7.15 0.35 -14.77
CA ALA A 32 8.40 -0.12 -14.18
C ALA A 32 8.17 -1.34 -13.27
N ALA A 33 7.14 -1.31 -12.43
CA ALA A 33 6.78 -2.43 -11.55
C ALA A 33 6.43 -3.68 -12.37
N GLN A 34 5.68 -3.53 -13.47
CA GLN A 34 5.32 -4.64 -14.34
C GLN A 34 6.53 -5.27 -15.02
N LYS A 35 7.42 -4.47 -15.64
CA LYS A 35 8.64 -4.98 -16.28
C LYS A 35 9.53 -5.75 -15.31
N VAL A 36 9.71 -5.23 -14.10
CA VAL A 36 10.54 -5.87 -13.07
C VAL A 36 9.86 -7.13 -12.53
N ALA A 37 8.54 -7.12 -12.39
CA ALA A 37 7.79 -8.27 -11.93
C ALA A 37 7.85 -9.42 -12.97
N GLU A 38 7.67 -9.11 -14.25
CA GLU A 38 7.78 -10.06 -15.35
C GLU A 38 9.17 -10.69 -15.42
N ALA A 39 10.24 -9.87 -15.36
CA ALA A 39 11.61 -10.35 -15.35
C ALA A 39 11.94 -11.29 -14.18
N ARG A 40 11.17 -11.23 -13.10
CA ARG A 40 11.34 -12.05 -11.88
C ARG A 40 10.28 -13.14 -11.73
N GLY A 41 9.40 -13.32 -12.72
CA GLY A 41 8.32 -14.31 -12.66
C GLY A 41 7.30 -14.07 -11.53
N MET A 42 7.10 -12.82 -11.12
CA MET A 42 6.17 -12.42 -10.05
C MET A 42 5.07 -11.51 -10.58
N LYS A 43 4.01 -11.30 -9.79
CA LYS A 43 2.94 -10.36 -10.12
C LYS A 43 3.32 -8.94 -9.68
N SER A 44 2.90 -7.92 -10.42
CA SER A 44 3.24 -6.51 -10.13
C SER A 44 2.87 -6.09 -8.70
N TRP A 45 1.74 -6.57 -8.17
CA TRP A 45 1.33 -6.25 -6.80
C TRP A 45 2.24 -6.87 -5.73
N GLU A 46 2.85 -8.03 -5.98
CA GLU A 46 3.83 -8.67 -5.07
C GLU A 46 5.10 -7.83 -4.99
N TRP A 47 5.55 -7.33 -6.15
CA TRP A 47 6.68 -6.42 -6.22
C TRP A 47 6.41 -5.11 -5.46
N ILE A 48 5.23 -4.51 -5.67
CA ILE A 48 4.81 -3.29 -4.98
C ILE A 48 4.75 -3.53 -3.46
N GLU A 49 4.19 -4.66 -3.01
CA GLU A 49 4.12 -5.01 -1.59
C GLU A 49 5.52 -5.12 -0.97
N ILE A 50 6.47 -5.77 -1.65
CA ILE A 50 7.86 -5.88 -1.20
C ILE A 50 8.53 -4.50 -1.12
N ALA A 51 8.35 -3.67 -2.14
CA ALA A 51 8.91 -2.32 -2.18
C ALA A 51 8.37 -1.46 -1.03
N MET A 52 7.06 -1.47 -0.78
CA MET A 52 6.45 -0.77 0.35
C MET A 52 6.96 -1.28 1.69
N LYS A 53 7.07 -2.61 1.88
CA LYS A 53 7.61 -3.21 3.12
C LYS A 53 9.06 -2.82 3.38
N ARG A 54 9.88 -2.66 2.33
CA ARG A 54 11.27 -2.21 2.45
C ARG A 54 11.34 -0.75 2.89
N GLU A 55 10.51 0.11 2.29
CA GLU A 55 10.49 1.54 2.59
C GLU A 55 9.87 1.85 3.97
N LEU A 56 8.83 1.11 4.39
CA LEU A 56 8.27 1.28 5.73
C LEU A 56 9.28 0.90 6.82
N ARG A 57 10.13 -0.11 6.58
CA ARG A 57 11.23 -0.46 7.48
C ARG A 57 12.35 0.58 7.50
N SER A 58 12.65 1.22 6.36
CA SER A 58 13.66 2.28 6.29
C SER A 58 13.19 3.58 6.94
N LYS A 59 11.88 3.86 6.93
CA LYS A 59 11.29 5.02 7.60
C LYS A 59 11.16 4.84 9.10
N SER A 60 10.89 3.64 9.60
CA SER A 60 10.87 3.39 11.06
C SER A 60 12.23 3.58 11.73
N SER A 61 13.33 3.51 10.96
CA SER A 61 14.69 3.73 11.46
C SER A 61 15.22 5.15 11.21
N ARG A 62 14.46 6.01 10.50
CA ARG A 62 14.77 7.44 10.45
C ARG A 62 14.11 8.12 11.64
N PRO A 63 14.86 8.79 12.55
CA PRO A 63 14.23 9.67 13.51
C PRO A 63 13.38 10.67 12.72
N ALA A 64 12.13 10.86 13.15
CA ALA A 64 11.27 11.88 12.58
C ALA A 64 12.01 13.20 12.72
N ALA A 65 12.44 13.77 11.60
CA ALA A 65 13.11 15.05 11.56
C ALA A 65 12.30 16.04 12.40
N ASP A 66 13.01 16.68 13.31
CA ASP A 66 12.52 17.47 14.42
C ASP A 66 11.34 18.36 14.02
N LYS A 67 10.25 18.29 14.80
CA LYS A 67 9.28 19.38 14.82
C LYS A 67 10.02 20.58 15.39
N GLU A 68 10.40 21.52 14.52
CA GLU A 68 10.88 22.84 14.95
C GLU A 68 9.93 23.37 16.04
N PRO A 69 10.42 23.72 17.25
CA PRO A 69 9.62 24.45 18.20
C PRO A 69 9.42 25.85 17.60
N LYS A 70 8.17 26.19 17.30
CA LYS A 70 7.80 27.58 17.06
C LYS A 70 7.82 28.28 18.42
N ASP A 71 8.85 29.11 18.64
CA ASP A 71 8.81 30.21 19.62
C ASP A 71 7.77 31.27 19.21
#